data_AF-A0A9W3Z0V5-F1
#
_entry.id   AF-A0A9W3Z0V5-F1
#
_cell.length_a   1.000
_cell.length_b   1.000
_cell.length_c   1.000
_cell.angle_alpha   90.00
_cell.angle_beta   90.00
_cell.angle_gamma   90.00
#
_symmetry.space_group_name_H-M   'P 1'
#
loop_
_entity.id
_entity.type
_entity.pdbx_description
1 polymer ?
#
loop_
_entity_poly.entity_id
_entity_poly.type
_entity_poly.pdbx_seq_one_letter_code
_entity_poly.pdbx_strand_id
1 'polypeptide(L)' 'MSPEPNNFYARYFNNPELEDIPDNAAVGKMQQQSVWDFISTFSKEYDLVGLALAEYLPWSAKQMYNLMENTKIFFDE' A
#
# COMPACT_ATOMS: atom_id res chain seq x y z
N MET A 1 3.50 -15.27 14.56
CA MET A 1 4.27 -14.22 13.83
C MET A 1 4.60 -14.79 12.47
N SER A 2 4.12 -14.17 11.38
CA SER A 2 4.55 -14.55 10.03
C SER A 2 5.97 -14.02 9.84
N PRO A 3 6.97 -14.87 9.53
CA PRO A 3 8.39 -14.49 9.51
C PRO A 3 8.84 -13.72 8.26
N GLU A 4 7.93 -13.46 7.31
CA GLU A 4 8.22 -12.74 6.06
C GLU A 4 7.94 -11.23 6.25
N PRO A 5 8.87 -10.33 5.93
CA PRO A 5 8.58 -8.90 5.92
C PRO A 5 7.44 -8.60 4.94
N ASN A 6 6.39 -7.95 5.42
CA ASN A 6 5.33 -7.45 4.55
C ASN A 6 5.90 -6.36 3.64
N ASN A 7 6.22 -6.66 2.38
CA ASN A 7 6.91 -5.69 1.53
C ASN A 7 6.03 -4.53 1.00
N PHE A 8 4.72 -4.54 1.31
CA PHE A 8 3.78 -3.49 0.92
C PHE A 8 3.03 -2.90 2.12
N TYR A 9 3.36 -1.66 2.46
CA TYR A 9 2.80 -0.94 3.62
C TYR A 9 1.81 0.16 3.23
N ALA A 10 1.54 0.37 1.94
CA ALA A 10 0.65 1.44 1.47
C ALA A 10 -0.81 0.97 1.35
N ARG A 11 -1.38 0.45 2.46
CA ARG A 11 -2.74 -0.12 2.54
C ARG A 11 -3.45 0.31 3.81
N TYR A 12 -4.78 0.24 3.83
CA TYR A 12 -5.61 0.62 4.98
C TYR A 12 -5.15 -0.05 6.28
N PHE A 13 -4.95 -1.38 6.28
CA PHE A 13 -4.50 -2.15 7.44
C PHE A 13 -3.07 -1.82 7.92
N ASN A 14 -2.34 -0.97 7.20
CA ASN A 14 -1.02 -0.48 7.57
C ASN A 14 -1.05 0.99 8.01
N ASN A 15 -2.24 1.57 8.19
CA ASN A 15 -2.36 2.93 8.72
C ASN A 15 -1.79 2.95 10.16
N PRO A 16 -0.77 3.78 10.45
CA PRO A 16 -0.17 3.88 11.79
C PRO A 16 -1.14 4.43 12.84
N GLU A 17 -2.20 5.12 12.43
CA GLU A 17 -3.23 5.71 13.29
C GLU A 17 -4.46 4.78 13.41
N LEU A 18 -4.38 3.55 12.88
CA LEU A 18 -5.48 2.59 12.98
C LEU A 18 -5.56 2.02 14.39
N GLU A 19 -6.61 2.38 15.12
CA GLU A 19 -6.80 1.93 16.50
C GLU A 19 -7.35 0.49 16.54
N ASP A 20 -8.51 0.25 15.91
CA ASP A 20 -9.15 -1.07 15.89
C ASP A 20 -9.50 -1.50 14.46
N ILE A 21 -9.25 -2.78 14.17
CA ILE A 21 -9.73 -3.43 12.94
C ILE A 21 -11.10 -4.04 13.25
N PRO A 22 -12.17 -3.73 12.49
CA PRO A 22 -13.47 -4.36 12.68
C PRO A 22 -13.35 -5.89 12.67
N ASP A 23 -14.02 -6.58 13.59
CA ASP A 23 -13.92 -8.05 13.75
C ASP A 23 -14.26 -8.84 12.47
N ASN A 24 -15.05 -8.24 11.59
CA ASN A 24 -15.48 -8.82 10.31
C ASN A 24 -14.60 -8.44 9.11
N ALA A 25 -13.54 -7.64 9.31
CA ALA A 25 -12.69 -7.19 8.22
C ALA A 25 -11.65 -8.25 7.84
N ALA A 26 -11.72 -8.74 6.60
CA ALA A 26 -10.71 -9.65 6.07
C ALA A 26 -9.42 -8.90 5.72
N VAL A 27 -8.33 -9.24 6.41
CA VAL A 27 -6.98 -8.73 6.07
C VAL A 27 -6.43 -9.48 4.87
N GLY A 28 -5.90 -8.76 3.88
CA GLY A 28 -5.33 -9.34 2.65
C GLY A 28 -4.16 -10.28 2.95
N LYS A 29 -4.24 -11.52 2.43
CA LYS A 29 -3.26 -12.59 2.70
C LYS A 29 -2.26 -12.83 1.58
N MET A 30 -2.47 -12.24 0.40
CA MET A 30 -1.57 -12.42 -0.74
C MET A 30 -0.30 -11.60 -0.56
N GLN A 31 0.82 -12.18 -0.97
CA GLN A 31 2.08 -11.45 -1.11
C GLN A 31 2.04 -10.61 -2.38
N GLN A 32 2.66 -9.42 -2.32
CA GLN A 32 2.74 -8.48 -3.44
C GLN A 32 3.34 -9.12 -4.69
N GLN A 33 4.43 -9.87 -4.54
CA GLN A 33 5.09 -10.53 -5.67
C GLN A 33 4.15 -11.51 -6.38
N SER A 34 3.36 -12.28 -5.64
CA SER A 34 2.38 -13.21 -6.24
C SER A 34 1.32 -12.49 -7.06
N VAL A 35 0.88 -11.30 -6.63
CA VAL A 35 -0.07 -10.48 -7.39
C VAL A 35 0.57 -9.96 -8.68
N TRP A 36 1.81 -9.48 -8.61
CA TRP A 36 2.55 -9.02 -9.79
C TRP A 36 2.82 -10.13 -10.80
N ASP A 37 3.22 -11.30 -10.31
CA ASP A 37 3.48 -12.47 -11.16
C ASP A 37 2.19 -12.92 -11.85
N PHE A 38 1.06 -12.93 -11.12
CA PHE A 38 -0.24 -13.23 -11.70
C PHE A 38 -0.62 -12.25 -12.81
N ILE A 39 -0.60 -10.94 -12.54
CA ILE A 39 -0.97 -9.92 -13.53
C ILE A 39 -0.04 -9.99 -14.75
N SER A 40 1.26 -10.16 -14.54
CA SER A 40 2.25 -10.19 -15.63
C SER A 40 2.19 -11.47 -16.46
N THR A 41 1.81 -12.59 -15.86
CA THR A 41 1.57 -13.84 -16.59
C THR A 41 0.28 -13.74 -17.38
N PHE A 42 -0.78 -13.26 -16.72
CA PHE A 42 -2.10 -13.10 -17.34
C PHE A 42 -2.07 -12.14 -18.54
N SER A 43 -1.32 -11.03 -18.46
CA SER A 43 -1.19 -10.08 -19.56
C SER A 43 -0.35 -10.57 -20.74
N LYS A 44 0.46 -11.64 -20.55
CA LYS A 44 1.19 -12.30 -21.65
C LYS A 44 0.34 -13.32 -22.37
N GLU A 45 -0.61 -13.94 -21.67
CA GLU A 45 -1.49 -14.98 -22.21
C GLU A 45 -2.76 -14.41 -22.87
N TYR A 46 -3.24 -13.26 -22.39
CA TYR A 46 -4.50 -12.67 -22.83
C TYR A 46 -4.34 -11.19 -23.18
N ASP A 47 -5.18 -10.71 -24.09
CA ASP A 47 -5.28 -9.29 -24.39
C ASP A 47 -6.01 -8.55 -23.26
N LEU A 48 -5.23 -7.83 -22.45
CA LEU A 48 -5.72 -7.15 -21.26
C LEU A 48 -6.33 -5.78 -21.63
N VAL A 49 -7.65 -5.73 -21.77
CA VAL A 49 -8.37 -4.51 -22.18
C VAL A 49 -8.59 -3.48 -21.07
N GLY A 50 -8.24 -3.79 -19.82
CA GLY A 50 -8.39 -2.86 -18.70
C GLY A 50 -7.75 -3.35 -17.40
N LEU A 51 -7.23 -2.39 -16.61
CA LEU A 51 -6.65 -2.61 -15.29
C LEU A 51 -7.01 -1.45 -14.36
N ALA A 52 -7.48 -1.76 -13.16
CA ALA A 52 -7.67 -0.79 -12.09
C ALA A 52 -6.76 -1.15 -10.91
N LEU A 53 -5.97 -0.17 -10.45
CA LEU A 53 -5.22 -0.23 -9.21
C LEU A 53 -5.89 0.73 -8.23
N ALA A 54 -6.35 0.21 -7.09
CA ALA A 54 -7.14 0.95 -6.11
C ALA A 54 -6.55 0.81 -4.70
N GLU A 55 -7.04 1.64 -3.78
CA GLU A 55 -6.71 1.58 -2.35
C GLU A 55 -5.20 1.72 -2.03
N TYR A 56 -4.49 2.50 -2.85
CA TYR A 56 -3.12 2.91 -2.56
C TYR A 56 -3.11 4.02 -1.51
N LEU A 57 -2.60 3.71 -0.32
CA LEU A 57 -2.61 4.61 0.84
C LEU A 57 -1.19 4.81 1.38
N PRO A 58 -0.41 5.79 0.87
CA PRO A 58 1.03 5.89 1.13
C PRO A 58 1.36 6.60 2.45
N TRP A 59 1.16 5.90 3.57
CA TRP A 59 1.36 6.45 4.93
C TRP A 59 2.75 7.03 5.17
N SER A 60 3.80 6.37 4.69
CA SER A 60 5.17 6.87 4.84
C SER A 60 5.41 8.16 4.04
N ALA A 61 4.83 8.28 2.85
CA ALA A 61 4.89 9.51 2.06
C ALA A 61 4.15 10.65 2.76
N LYS A 62 2.96 10.38 3.33
CA LYS A 62 2.21 11.36 4.15
C LYS A 62 3.05 11.82 5.35
N GLN A 63 3.69 10.90 6.07
CA GLN A 63 4.54 11.24 7.21
C GLN A 63 5.74 12.10 6.80
N MET A 64 6.40 11.77 5.68
CA MET A 64 7.49 12.59 5.14
C MET A 64 7.00 13.98 4.73
N TYR A 65 5.85 14.07 4.06
CA TYR A 65 5.24 15.34 3.69
C TYR A 65 4.95 16.20 4.93
N ASN A 66 4.35 15.61 5.98
CA ASN A 66 4.10 16.30 7.24
C ASN A 66 5.41 16.81 7.87
N LEU A 67 6.49 16.02 7.83
CA LEU A 67 7.80 16.50 8.31
C LEU A 67 8.27 17.71 7.51
N MET A 68 8.14 17.66 6.18
CA MET A 68 8.54 18.76 5.31
C MET A 68 7.74 20.03 5.63
N GLU A 69 6.41 19.94 5.75
CA GLU A 69 5.56 21.08 6.14
C GLU A 69 5.91 21.66 7.51
N ASN A 70 6.30 20.83 8.47
CA ASN A 70 6.66 21.27 9.81
C ASN A 70 8.12 21.73 9.93
N THR A 71 8.83 21.91 8.81
CA THR A 71 10.21 22.40 8.78
C THR A 71 10.34 23.61 7.86
N LYS A 72 11.11 24.62 8.28
CA LYS A 72 11.42 25.82 7.48
C LYS A 72 12.50 25.59 6.41
N ILE A 73 12.67 24.34 5.96
CA ILE A 73 13.69 23.96 4.97
C ILE A 73 13.07 23.94 3.57
N PHE A 74 11.81 23.50 3.48
CA PHE A 74 11.14 23.21 2.21
C PHE A 74 10.01 24.18 1.89
N PHE A 75 9.48 24.86 2.91
CA PHE A 75 8.44 25.86 2.78
C PHE A 75 8.84 27.09 3.60
N ASP A 76 8.94 28.22 2.93
CA ASP A 76 9.07 29.53 3.57
C ASP A 76 7.65 29.99 3.93
N GLU A 77 7.36 30.23 5.21
CA GLU A 77 6.29 31.16 5.58
C GLU A 77 6.75 32.61 5.35
#